data_AF-A0A352NVJ3-F1
#
_entry.id   AF-A0A352NVJ3-F1
#
_cell.length_a   1.000
_cell.length_b   1.000
_cell.length_c   1.000
_cell.angle_alpha   90.00
_cell.angle_beta   90.00
_cell.angle_gamma   90.00
#
_symmetry.space_group_name_H-M   'P 1'
#
loop_
_entity.id
_entity.type
_entity.pdbx_description
1 polymer ?
#
loop_
_entity_poly.entity_id
_entity_poly.type
_entity_poly.pdbx_seq_one_letter_code
_entity_poly.pdbx_strand_id
1 'polypeptide(L)'
;MKNKKILSIILSSVYFILIILVFIYKLYALYCLFFSIANFSLFIVKFIEARKHRHIPERKLYVILIIDSIYCLVLSVFFVGFSMLIYYNPFSKLIAYSKKDDIKLDEILKMLFNVSNALVVKILNYFFSENFDGNKNYNIEFTSTESTDLNLELRRADIFIKVENVPGFHFEFQISKENMILGMLEYGYREALKYVNEEEKIKTIYFPKQAVLYLEERKNVPEELKMRIVFPITDKGEQKFI
;
A
#
# COMPACT_ATOMS: atom_id res chain seq x y z
N MET A 1 -13.66 -14.78 -15.15
CA MET A 1 -12.50 -15.69 -15.01
C MET A 1 -11.29 -15.31 -15.87
N LYS A 2 -11.42 -14.93 -17.16
CA LYS A 2 -10.26 -14.62 -18.04
C LYS A 2 -9.38 -13.43 -17.55
N ASN A 3 -9.97 -12.37 -17.00
CA ASN A 3 -9.23 -11.17 -16.57
C ASN A 3 -8.37 -11.37 -15.31
N LYS A 4 -8.71 -12.31 -14.41
CA LYS A 4 -7.94 -12.54 -13.18
C LYS A 4 -6.60 -13.22 -13.43
N LYS A 5 -6.56 -14.21 -14.34
CA LYS A 5 -5.30 -14.83 -14.78
C LYS A 5 -4.38 -13.82 -15.47
N ILE A 6 -4.95 -12.93 -16.28
CA ILE A 6 -4.20 -11.87 -16.95
C ILE A 6 -3.57 -10.91 -15.94
N LEU A 7 -4.33 -10.46 -14.93
CA LEU A 7 -3.83 -9.55 -13.89
C LEU A 7 -2.71 -10.17 -13.04
N SER A 8 -2.86 -11.45 -12.66
CA SER A 8 -1.84 -12.19 -11.91
C SER A 8 -0.53 -12.35 -12.71
N ILE A 9 -0.64 -12.67 -14.00
CA ILE A 9 0.51 -12.77 -14.91
C ILE A 9 1.21 -11.41 -15.05
N ILE A 10 0.44 -10.33 -15.18
CA ILE A 10 0.99 -8.97 -15.25
C ILE A 10 1.75 -8.61 -13.98
N LEU A 11 1.16 -8.82 -12.78
CA LEU A 11 1.84 -8.54 -11.51
C LEU A 11 3.13 -9.37 -11.34
N SER A 12 3.08 -10.66 -11.67
CA SER A 12 4.25 -11.54 -11.59
C SER A 12 5.36 -11.10 -12.57
N SER A 13 4.98 -10.68 -13.77
CA SER A 13 5.92 -10.18 -14.78
C SER A 13 6.57 -8.86 -14.36
N VAL A 14 5.78 -7.92 -13.82
CA VAL A 14 6.30 -6.65 -13.30
C VAL A 14 7.27 -6.89 -12.14
N TYR A 15 6.94 -7.80 -11.23
CA TYR A 15 7.81 -8.15 -10.11
C TYR A 15 9.13 -8.78 -10.59
N PHE A 16 9.06 -9.68 -11.57
CA PHE A 16 10.25 -10.31 -12.16
C PHE A 16 11.17 -9.29 -12.85
N ILE A 17 10.58 -8.35 -13.60
CA ILE A 17 11.32 -7.22 -14.22
C ILE A 17 11.99 -6.37 -13.14
N LEU A 18 11.30 -6.09 -12.04
CA LEU A 18 11.85 -5.30 -10.93
C LEU A 18 13.07 -5.99 -10.29
N ILE A 19 12.99 -7.31 -10.09
CA ILE A 19 14.12 -8.10 -9.57
C ILE A 19 15.32 -8.05 -10.52
N ILE A 20 15.08 -8.22 -11.82
CA ILE A 20 16.16 -8.14 -12.82
C ILE A 20 16.80 -6.75 -12.81
N LEU A 21 15.99 -5.68 -12.76
CA LEU A 21 16.50 -4.31 -12.69
C LEU A 21 17.37 -4.09 -11.45
N VAL A 22 16.92 -4.57 -10.28
CA VAL A 22 17.72 -4.49 -9.04
C VAL A 22 19.01 -5.28 -9.15
N PHE A 23 19.00 -6.45 -9.81
CA PHE A 23 20.20 -7.25 -10.01
C PHE A 23 21.21 -6.58 -10.97
N ILE A 24 20.74 -6.07 -12.10
CA ILE A 24 21.55 -5.29 -13.06
C ILE A 24 22.15 -4.07 -12.37
N TYR A 25 21.36 -3.38 -11.56
CA TYR A 25 21.78 -2.20 -10.80
C TYR A 25 22.92 -2.52 -9.82
N LYS A 26 22.83 -3.63 -9.08
CA LYS A 26 23.89 -4.10 -8.19
C LYS A 26 25.16 -4.50 -8.95
N LEU A 27 25.01 -5.18 -10.08
CA LEU A 27 26.14 -5.57 -10.93
C LEU A 27 26.87 -4.35 -11.49
N TYR A 28 26.12 -3.33 -11.90
CA TYR A 28 26.67 -2.05 -12.38
C TYR A 28 27.42 -1.29 -11.28
N ALA A 29 26.88 -1.25 -10.06
CA ALA A 29 27.55 -0.63 -8.91
C ALA A 29 28.89 -1.32 -8.60
N LEU A 30 28.90 -2.66 -8.64
CA LEU A 30 30.12 -3.45 -8.43
C LEU A 30 31.14 -3.20 -9.55
N TYR A 31 30.70 -3.12 -10.80
CA TYR A 31 31.54 -2.75 -11.94
C TYR A 31 32.18 -1.36 -11.74
N CYS A 32 31.40 -0.35 -11.34
CA CYS A 32 31.91 1.00 -11.08
C CYS A 32 32.99 1.01 -9.98
N LEU A 33 32.80 0.21 -8.93
CA LEU A 33 33.79 0.07 -7.85
C LEU A 33 35.10 -0.54 -8.38
N PHE A 34 35.04 -1.65 -9.11
CA PHE A 34 36.22 -2.29 -9.71
C PHE A 34 36.93 -1.36 -10.69
N PHE A 35 36.19 -0.64 -11.52
CA PHE A 35 36.74 0.32 -12.48
C PHE A 35 37.42 1.49 -11.77
N SER A 36 36.85 2.00 -10.67
CA SER A 36 37.45 3.05 -9.83
C SER A 36 38.79 2.59 -9.23
N ILE A 37 38.83 1.36 -8.68
CA ILE A 37 40.05 0.77 -8.09
C ILE A 37 41.13 0.56 -9.17
N ALA A 38 40.75 0.06 -10.34
CA ALA A 38 41.69 -0.19 -11.45
C ALA A 38 42.32 1.11 -11.96
N ASN A 39 41.51 2.15 -12.19
CA ASN A 39 42.01 3.45 -12.65
C ASN A 39 42.86 4.17 -11.61
N PHE A 40 42.51 4.06 -10.32
CA PHE A 40 43.35 4.60 -9.25
C PHE A 40 44.68 3.87 -9.16
N SER A 41 44.67 2.53 -9.26
CA SER A 41 45.89 1.72 -9.28
C SER A 41 46.80 2.07 -10.46
N LEU A 42 46.22 2.25 -11.65
CA LEU A 42 46.94 2.68 -12.85
C LEU A 42 47.54 4.09 -12.69
N PHE A 43 46.78 5.01 -12.08
CA PHE A 43 47.27 6.33 -11.71
C PHE A 43 48.51 6.24 -10.80
N ILE A 44 48.47 5.43 -9.74
CA ILE A 44 49.59 5.26 -8.80
C ILE A 44 50.84 4.73 -9.53
N VAL A 45 50.70 3.68 -10.35
CA VAL A 45 51.82 3.10 -11.11
C VAL A 45 52.45 4.14 -12.03
N LYS A 46 51.63 4.79 -12.86
CA LYS A 46 52.12 5.82 -13.80
C LYS A 46 52.73 7.02 -13.09
N PHE A 47 52.24 7.37 -11.89
CA PHE A 47 52.74 8.48 -11.10
C PHE A 47 54.12 8.17 -10.51
N ILE A 48 54.31 6.95 -9.99
CA ILE A 48 55.60 6.46 -9.49
C ILE A 48 56.63 6.38 -10.62
N GLU A 49 56.25 5.85 -11.79
CA GLU A 49 57.12 5.71 -12.95
C GLU A 49 57.58 7.07 -13.51
N ALA A 50 56.66 8.03 -13.62
CA ALA A 50 56.97 9.42 -14.00
C ALA A 50 57.98 10.07 -13.06
N ARG A 51 57.83 9.84 -11.75
CA ARG A 51 58.74 10.38 -10.73
C ARG A 51 60.14 9.75 -10.82
N LYS A 52 60.24 8.47 -11.18
CA LYS A 52 61.51 7.74 -11.33
C LYS A 52 62.33 8.24 -12.52
N HIS A 53 61.69 8.62 -13.61
CA HIS A 53 62.37 8.99 -14.86
C HIS A 53 62.62 10.50 -15.07
N ARG A 54 62.28 11.37 -14.10
CA ARG A 54 62.32 12.86 -14.24
C ARG A 54 61.68 13.39 -15.54
N HIS A 55 60.83 12.59 -16.19
CA HIS A 55 60.04 13.04 -17.32
C HIS A 55 58.82 13.76 -16.76
N ILE A 56 58.54 14.96 -17.24
CA ILE A 56 57.24 15.61 -17.06
C ILE A 56 56.31 14.90 -18.04
N PRO A 57 55.42 13.99 -17.61
CA PRO A 57 54.51 13.37 -18.54
C PRO A 57 53.29 14.28 -18.70
N GLU A 58 52.50 14.07 -19.74
CA GLU A 58 51.32 14.88 -20.04
C GLU A 58 50.37 14.92 -18.84
N ARG A 59 50.41 16.01 -18.05
CA ARG A 59 49.61 16.19 -16.83
C ARG A 59 48.12 15.90 -17.04
N LYS A 60 47.62 16.10 -18.27
CA LYS A 60 46.23 15.81 -18.66
C LYS A 60 45.84 14.34 -18.44
N LEU A 61 46.73 13.39 -18.73
CA LEU A 61 46.40 11.95 -18.64
C LEU A 61 46.20 11.49 -17.19
N TYR A 62 46.97 12.03 -16.25
CA TYR A 62 46.84 11.73 -14.82
C TYR A 62 45.58 12.31 -14.21
N VAL A 63 45.25 13.55 -14.61
CA VAL A 63 44.06 14.23 -14.12
C VAL A 63 42.79 13.51 -14.58
N ILE A 64 42.76 13.01 -15.82
CA ILE A 64 41.62 12.21 -16.34
C ILE A 64 41.44 10.91 -15.53
N LEU A 65 42.51 10.15 -15.28
CA LEU A 65 42.42 8.91 -14.50
C LEU A 65 41.92 9.14 -13.06
N ILE A 66 42.31 10.24 -12.42
CA ILE A 66 41.81 10.62 -11.09
C ILE A 66 40.33 11.01 -11.16
N ILE A 67 39.94 11.84 -12.14
CA ILE A 67 38.56 12.29 -12.30
C ILE A 67 37.63 11.09 -12.55
N ASP A 68 38.01 10.17 -13.44
CA ASP A 68 37.24 8.97 -13.74
C ASP A 68 37.12 8.05 -12.52
N SER A 69 38.20 7.91 -11.74
CA SER A 69 38.19 7.14 -10.49
C SER A 69 37.24 7.75 -9.45
N ILE A 70 37.30 9.06 -9.23
CA ILE A 70 36.43 9.78 -8.28
C ILE A 70 34.97 9.71 -8.76
N TYR A 71 34.72 9.93 -10.04
CA TYR A 71 33.36 9.89 -10.60
C TYR A 71 32.73 8.50 -10.38
N CYS A 72 33.46 7.43 -10.69
CA CYS A 72 32.98 6.06 -10.49
C CYS A 72 32.79 5.71 -9.00
N LEU A 73 33.64 6.25 -8.12
CA LEU A 73 33.49 6.08 -6.67
C LEU A 73 32.22 6.77 -6.16
N VAL A 74 32.01 8.05 -6.48
CA VAL A 74 30.81 8.81 -6.11
C VAL A 74 29.55 8.11 -6.61
N LEU A 75 29.59 7.65 -7.86
CA LEU A 75 28.50 6.93 -8.47
C LEU A 75 28.21 5.64 -7.68
N SER A 76 29.23 4.84 -7.35
CA SER A 76 29.06 3.61 -6.55
C SER A 76 28.44 3.86 -5.17
N VAL A 77 28.84 4.94 -4.48
CA VAL A 77 28.27 5.33 -3.18
C VAL A 77 26.79 5.72 -3.32
N PHE A 78 26.45 6.47 -4.37
CA PHE A 78 25.06 6.83 -4.67
C PHE A 78 24.20 5.59 -4.95
N PHE A 79 24.72 4.64 -5.75
CA PHE A 79 24.07 3.36 -6.05
C PHE A 79 23.83 2.53 -4.76
N VAL A 80 24.83 2.46 -3.86
CA VAL A 80 24.69 1.75 -2.57
C VAL A 80 23.68 2.46 -1.65
N GLY A 81 23.71 3.79 -1.56
CA GLY A 81 22.78 4.57 -0.76
C GLY A 81 21.32 4.42 -1.24
N PHE A 82 21.09 4.43 -2.55
CA PHE A 82 19.78 4.19 -3.13
C PHE A 82 19.32 2.74 -2.91
N SER A 83 20.23 1.76 -3.01
CA SER A 83 19.92 0.36 -2.66
C SER A 83 19.56 0.20 -1.19
N MET A 84 20.21 0.93 -0.27
CA MET A 84 19.85 0.97 1.15
C MET A 84 18.45 1.58 1.32
N LEU A 85 18.13 2.67 0.63
CA LEU A 85 16.79 3.27 0.67
C LEU A 85 15.70 2.32 0.17
N ILE A 86 15.96 1.54 -0.89
CA ILE A 86 15.02 0.50 -1.37
C ILE A 86 14.95 -0.67 -0.37
N TYR A 87 16.08 -1.12 0.17
CA TYR A 87 16.16 -2.24 1.10
C TYR A 87 15.67 -1.90 2.52
N TYR A 88 15.65 -0.63 2.91
CA TYR A 88 15.03 -0.14 4.14
C TYR A 88 13.68 0.52 3.89
N ASN A 89 13.24 0.60 2.63
CA ASN A 89 11.90 1.01 2.26
C ASN A 89 10.91 0.12 3.03
N PRO A 90 9.84 0.65 3.64
CA PRO A 90 8.85 -0.12 4.41
C PRO A 90 8.41 -1.45 3.76
N PHE A 91 8.43 -1.58 2.43
CA PHE A 91 8.16 -2.82 1.70
C PHE A 91 9.10 -4.00 1.99
N SER A 92 10.36 -3.75 2.37
CA SER A 92 11.32 -4.79 2.75
C SER A 92 11.05 -5.40 4.14
N LYS A 93 10.65 -4.54 5.09
CA LYS A 93 10.21 -4.92 6.44
C LYS A 93 8.95 -5.78 6.37
N LEU A 94 8.07 -5.50 5.40
CA LEU A 94 6.90 -6.31 5.05
C LEU A 94 7.27 -7.73 4.62
N ILE A 95 8.35 -7.93 3.85
CA ILE A 95 8.83 -9.26 3.41
C ILE A 95 9.45 -10.05 4.58
N ALA A 96 10.14 -9.37 5.51
CA ALA A 96 10.69 -10.02 6.70
C ALA A 96 9.59 -10.44 7.70
N TYR A 97 8.50 -9.67 7.80
CA TYR A 97 7.32 -10.02 8.60
C TYR A 97 6.55 -11.22 8.03
N SER A 98 6.52 -11.36 6.69
CA SER A 98 5.86 -12.46 5.98
C SER A 98 6.43 -13.85 6.28
N LYS A 99 7.63 -13.95 6.87
CA LYS A 99 8.33 -15.24 7.04
C LYS A 99 8.13 -15.89 8.41
N LYS A 100 7.45 -15.24 9.36
CA LYS A 100 7.36 -15.74 10.74
C LYS A 100 5.96 -15.85 11.33
N ASP A 101 4.96 -15.14 10.79
CA ASP A 101 3.57 -15.21 11.23
C ASP A 101 2.65 -15.12 10.00
N ASP A 102 1.44 -15.68 10.10
CA ASP A 102 0.38 -15.55 9.07
C ASP A 102 0.39 -14.12 8.51
N ILE A 103 0.53 -13.99 7.19
CA ILE A 103 0.52 -12.70 6.51
C ILE A 103 -0.78 -12.00 6.90
N LYS A 104 -0.68 -10.92 7.71
CA LYS A 104 -1.79 -10.02 8.01
C LYS A 104 -2.14 -9.19 6.77
N LEU A 105 -2.71 -9.86 5.77
CA LEU A 105 -3.09 -9.30 4.48
C LEU A 105 -4.07 -8.12 4.65
N ASP A 106 -4.88 -8.16 5.71
CA ASP A 106 -5.74 -7.07 6.17
C ASP A 106 -4.92 -5.81 6.52
N GLU A 107 -3.81 -5.96 7.24
CA GLU A 107 -2.93 -4.84 7.64
C GLU A 107 -2.21 -4.23 6.44
N ILE A 108 -1.77 -5.07 5.49
CA ILE A 108 -1.17 -4.61 4.22
C ILE A 108 -2.18 -3.82 3.39
N LEU A 109 -3.41 -4.31 3.29
CA LEU A 109 -4.45 -3.62 2.53
C LEU A 109 -4.82 -2.30 3.18
N LYS A 110 -4.97 -2.25 4.52
CA LYS A 110 -5.16 -0.99 5.26
C LYS A 110 -4.05 0.02 4.98
N MET A 111 -2.79 -0.43 4.96
CA MET A 111 -1.69 0.45 4.58
C MET A 111 -1.83 1.00 3.16
N LEU A 112 -2.27 0.19 2.19
CA LEU A 112 -2.43 0.62 0.79
C LEU A 112 -3.45 1.76 0.62
N PHE A 113 -4.52 1.77 1.42
CA PHE A 113 -5.48 2.89 1.43
C PHE A 113 -4.86 4.20 1.93
N ASN A 114 -3.83 4.15 2.77
CA ASN A 114 -3.14 5.33 3.28
C ASN A 114 -2.00 5.84 2.37
N VAL A 115 -1.68 5.13 1.27
CA VAL A 115 -0.57 5.51 0.38
C VAL A 115 -0.93 6.68 -0.53
N SER A 116 -2.18 6.80 -0.98
CA SER A 116 -2.57 7.83 -1.93
C SER A 116 -4.06 8.13 -1.94
N ASN A 117 -4.42 9.40 -1.71
CA ASN A 117 -5.80 9.88 -1.82
C ASN A 117 -6.38 9.67 -3.22
N ALA A 118 -5.58 9.87 -4.27
CA ALA A 118 -6.02 9.64 -5.65
C ALA A 118 -6.35 8.16 -5.93
N LEU A 119 -5.64 7.23 -5.29
CA LEU A 119 -5.96 5.80 -5.36
C LEU A 119 -7.27 5.50 -4.63
N VAL A 120 -7.46 6.06 -3.43
CA VAL A 120 -8.70 5.90 -2.64
C VAL A 120 -9.91 6.38 -3.42
N VAL A 121 -9.84 7.56 -4.04
CA VAL A 121 -10.90 8.10 -4.90
C VAL A 121 -11.30 7.13 -6.00
N LYS A 122 -10.31 6.53 -6.69
CA LYS A 122 -10.58 5.54 -7.75
C LYS A 122 -11.24 4.27 -7.23
N ILE A 123 -10.82 3.80 -6.05
CA ILE A 123 -11.42 2.64 -5.38
C ILE A 123 -12.87 2.94 -5.00
N LEU A 124 -13.15 4.11 -4.44
CA LEU A 124 -14.51 4.52 -4.08
C LEU A 124 -15.42 4.59 -5.30
N ASN A 125 -14.96 5.23 -6.38
CA ASN A 125 -15.70 5.27 -7.65
C ASN A 125 -16.02 3.86 -8.16
N TYR A 126 -15.06 2.94 -8.09
CA TYR A 126 -15.24 1.57 -8.57
C TYR A 126 -16.23 0.75 -7.72
N PHE A 127 -16.05 0.70 -6.40
CA PHE A 127 -16.85 -0.16 -5.54
C PHE A 127 -18.24 0.40 -5.25
N PHE A 128 -18.39 1.73 -5.21
CA PHE A 128 -19.63 2.39 -4.81
C PHE A 128 -20.34 3.11 -5.95
N SER A 129 -19.83 2.96 -7.19
CA SER A 129 -20.34 3.65 -8.37
C SER A 129 -20.42 5.17 -8.19
N GLU A 130 -19.38 5.73 -7.55
CA GLU A 130 -19.23 7.17 -7.36
C GLU A 130 -18.52 7.83 -8.55
N ASN A 131 -18.62 9.16 -8.64
CA ASN A 131 -18.05 9.95 -9.73
C ASN A 131 -17.15 11.08 -9.22
N PHE A 132 -16.36 10.83 -8.18
CA PHE A 132 -15.36 11.79 -7.71
C PHE A 132 -14.28 12.03 -8.77
N ASP A 133 -13.81 13.27 -8.89
CA ASP A 133 -12.74 13.63 -9.83
C ASP A 133 -11.37 13.18 -9.32
N GLY A 134 -10.77 12.18 -9.97
CA GLY A 134 -9.47 11.63 -9.58
C GLY A 134 -8.29 12.62 -9.65
N ASN A 135 -8.47 13.79 -10.26
CA ASN A 135 -7.46 14.85 -10.33
C ASN A 135 -7.62 15.93 -9.25
N LYS A 136 -8.73 15.90 -8.51
CA LYS A 136 -8.99 16.84 -7.42
C LYS A 136 -8.40 16.34 -6.11
N ASN A 137 -7.81 17.26 -5.36
CA ASN A 137 -7.40 16.98 -3.98
C ASN A 137 -8.62 17.09 -3.06
N TYR A 138 -9.14 15.94 -2.66
CA TYR A 138 -10.18 15.84 -1.63
C TYR A 138 -9.57 15.73 -0.23
N ASN A 139 -10.26 16.29 0.75
CA ASN A 139 -10.02 15.95 2.15
C ASN A 139 -10.57 14.55 2.43
N ILE A 140 -9.66 13.60 2.65
CA ILE A 140 -9.99 12.21 2.94
C ILE A 140 -9.62 11.93 4.40
N GLU A 141 -10.62 11.57 5.19
CA GLU A 141 -10.43 11.15 6.58
C GLU A 141 -10.60 9.64 6.66
N PHE A 142 -9.64 8.96 7.29
CA PHE A 142 -9.73 7.55 7.63
C PHE A 142 -10.08 7.42 9.10
N THR A 143 -11.21 6.79 9.39
CA THR A 143 -11.60 6.49 10.77
C THR A 143 -11.54 4.98 10.96
N SER A 144 -10.64 4.52 11.82
CA SER A 144 -10.62 3.12 12.26
C SER A 144 -11.50 2.97 13.49
N THR A 145 -12.52 2.12 13.44
CA THR A 145 -13.26 1.71 14.63
C THR A 145 -12.67 0.38 15.12
N GLU A 146 -11.69 0.47 16.02
CA GLU A 146 -11.39 -0.66 16.89
C GLU A 146 -12.63 -0.88 17.77
N SER A 147 -13.33 -1.99 17.56
CA SER A 147 -14.50 -2.36 18.36
C SER A 147 -14.19 -3.65 19.12
N THR A 148 -14.66 -3.76 20.35
CA THR A 148 -14.65 -5.03 21.07
C THR A 148 -16.01 -5.71 20.89
N ASP A 149 -15.98 -7.00 20.56
CA ASP A 149 -17.14 -7.90 20.65
C ASP A 149 -17.60 -7.98 22.13
N LEU A 150 -18.85 -8.37 22.37
CA LEU A 150 -19.36 -8.83 23.68
C LEU A 150 -18.44 -9.87 24.35
N ASN A 151 -17.70 -10.65 23.55
CA ASN A 151 -16.71 -11.63 24.01
C ASN A 151 -15.31 -11.05 24.29
N LEU A 152 -15.13 -9.71 24.30
CA LEU A 152 -13.85 -9.02 24.45
C LEU A 152 -12.81 -9.34 23.37
N GLU A 153 -13.20 -10.05 22.31
CA GLU A 153 -12.38 -10.18 21.12
C GLU A 153 -12.32 -8.83 20.39
N LEU A 154 -11.10 -8.35 20.17
CA LEU A 154 -10.83 -7.12 19.42
C LEU A 154 -11.23 -7.36 17.96
N ARG A 155 -12.37 -6.80 17.54
CA ARG A 155 -12.82 -6.77 16.15
C ARG A 155 -12.54 -5.38 15.58
N ARG A 156 -11.48 -5.30 14.79
CA ARG A 156 -11.19 -4.09 14.03
C ARG A 156 -12.14 -4.06 12.83
N ALA A 157 -13.10 -3.14 12.82
CA ALA A 157 -13.72 -2.78 11.55
C ALA A 157 -12.61 -2.19 10.67
N ASP A 158 -12.59 -2.58 9.41
CA ASP A 158 -11.35 -2.50 8.69
C ASP A 158 -11.00 -1.08 8.26
N ILE A 159 -11.91 -0.37 7.58
CA ILE A 159 -11.71 1.04 7.19
C ILE A 159 -13.05 1.77 7.01
N PHE A 160 -13.21 2.90 7.72
CA PHE A 160 -14.16 3.94 7.31
C PHE A 160 -13.43 5.08 6.60
N ILE A 161 -14.01 5.54 5.49
CA ILE A 161 -13.46 6.61 4.67
C ILE A 161 -14.52 7.69 4.53
N LYS A 162 -14.14 8.93 4.81
CA LYS A 162 -14.96 10.11 4.48
C LYS A 162 -14.28 10.91 3.40
N VAL A 163 -15.09 11.44 2.50
CA VAL A 163 -14.65 12.36 1.45
C VAL A 163 -15.46 13.64 1.61
N GLU A 164 -14.80 14.73 1.98
CA GLU A 164 -15.44 16.02 2.27
C GLU A 164 -16.57 15.89 3.31
N ASN A 165 -17.83 16.08 2.89
CA ASN A 165 -19.05 16.04 3.70
C ASN A 165 -20.06 14.98 3.20
N VAL A 166 -19.63 14.06 2.31
CA VAL A 166 -20.49 13.01 1.74
C VAL A 166 -20.62 11.86 2.77
N PRO A 167 -21.75 11.12 2.81
CA PRO A 167 -21.89 9.96 3.67
C PRO A 167 -20.69 9.02 3.59
N GLY A 168 -20.26 8.53 4.75
CA GLY A 168 -19.07 7.70 4.88
C GLY A 168 -19.13 6.42 4.07
N PHE A 169 -17.97 5.91 3.71
CA PHE A 169 -17.77 4.62 3.06
C PHE A 169 -17.18 3.64 4.06
N HIS A 170 -17.64 2.40 4.03
CA HIS A 170 -17.18 1.33 4.90
C HIS A 170 -16.68 0.16 4.06
N PHE A 171 -15.43 -0.23 4.29
CA PHE A 171 -14.88 -1.49 3.78
C PHE A 171 -14.65 -2.44 4.94
N GLU A 172 -15.18 -3.66 4.80
CA GLU A 172 -14.82 -4.81 5.62
C GLU A 172 -13.89 -5.71 4.80
N PHE A 173 -12.76 -6.13 5.34
CA PHE A 173 -11.87 -7.14 4.77
C PHE A 173 -12.08 -8.48 5.47
N GLN A 174 -12.22 -9.54 4.68
CA GLN A 174 -12.57 -10.83 5.22
C GLN A 174 -11.61 -11.93 4.81
N ILE A 175 -11.09 -12.63 5.83
CA ILE A 175 -10.26 -13.82 5.68
C ILE A 175 -11.13 -15.08 5.89
N SER A 176 -11.66 -15.35 7.09
CA SER A 176 -12.32 -16.66 7.36
C SER A 176 -13.72 -16.69 8.01
N LYS A 177 -14.24 -15.67 8.71
CA LYS A 177 -15.50 -15.76 9.51
C LYS A 177 -16.83 -15.91 8.73
N GLU A 178 -17.79 -16.54 9.43
CA GLU A 178 -19.23 -16.57 9.12
C GLU A 178 -19.93 -15.29 9.66
N ASN A 179 -21.17 -15.00 9.20
CA ASN A 179 -22.02 -13.88 9.66
C ASN A 179 -21.60 -12.44 9.28
N MET A 180 -20.94 -12.28 8.13
CA MET A 180 -20.49 -10.99 7.57
C MET A 180 -21.58 -9.89 7.53
N ILE A 181 -22.80 -10.30 7.20
CA ILE A 181 -23.93 -9.38 7.09
C ILE A 181 -24.34 -8.74 8.43
N LEU A 182 -24.13 -9.44 9.55
CA LEU A 182 -24.35 -8.89 10.88
C LEU A 182 -23.29 -7.85 11.24
N GLY A 183 -22.03 -8.10 10.87
CA GLY A 183 -20.93 -7.14 11.05
C GLY A 183 -21.19 -5.84 10.30
N MET A 184 -21.58 -5.93 9.02
CA MET A 184 -21.95 -4.74 8.22
C MET A 184 -23.12 -3.96 8.82
N LEU A 185 -24.15 -4.67 9.34
CA LEU A 185 -25.26 -4.00 10.00
C LEU A 185 -24.79 -3.29 11.28
N GLU A 186 -24.05 -3.99 12.14
CA GLU A 186 -23.59 -3.46 13.42
C GLU A 186 -22.66 -2.26 13.24
N TYR A 187 -21.64 -2.39 12.38
CA TYR A 187 -20.66 -1.33 12.15
C TYR A 187 -21.27 -0.14 11.42
N GLY A 188 -22.10 -0.40 10.40
CA GLY A 188 -22.84 0.66 9.72
C GLY A 188 -23.75 1.44 10.67
N TYR A 189 -24.43 0.74 11.60
CA TYR A 189 -25.31 1.36 12.59
C TYR A 189 -24.52 2.22 13.60
N ARG A 190 -23.43 1.68 14.16
CA ARG A 190 -22.57 2.40 15.10
C ARG A 190 -22.00 3.68 14.49
N GLU A 191 -21.62 3.64 13.22
CA GLU A 191 -21.14 4.84 12.51
C GLU A 191 -22.28 5.84 12.27
N ALA A 192 -23.44 5.37 11.82
CA ALA A 192 -24.58 6.22 11.54
C ALA A 192 -25.07 6.99 12.78
N LEU A 193 -25.00 6.38 13.97
CA LEU A 193 -25.38 7.02 15.24
C LEU A 193 -24.57 8.28 15.56
N LYS A 194 -23.34 8.42 15.05
CA LYS A 194 -22.49 9.59 15.31
C LYS A 194 -23.03 10.88 14.67
N TYR A 195 -23.94 10.77 13.70
CA TYR A 195 -24.48 11.89 12.93
C TYR A 195 -25.96 12.15 13.19
N VAL A 196 -26.58 11.40 14.11
CA VAL A 196 -27.99 11.60 14.45
C VAL A 196 -28.14 12.91 15.20
N ASN A 197 -28.93 13.83 14.65
CA ASN A 197 -29.26 15.08 15.31
C ASN A 197 -30.31 14.84 16.42
N GLU A 198 -29.98 15.23 17.65
CA GLU A 198 -30.88 15.07 18.80
C GLU A 198 -32.07 16.04 18.79
N GLU A 199 -31.97 17.16 18.05
CA GLU A 199 -33.01 18.19 17.98
C GLU A 199 -34.11 17.87 16.96
N GLU A 200 -33.91 16.89 16.10
CA GLU A 200 -34.90 16.47 15.11
C GLU A 200 -36.04 15.67 15.75
N LYS A 201 -37.29 16.04 15.43
CA LYS A 201 -38.49 15.30 15.87
C LYS A 201 -38.51 13.85 15.36
N ILE A 202 -37.86 13.61 14.22
CA ILE A 202 -37.70 12.30 13.60
C ILE A 202 -36.21 12.05 13.48
N LYS A 203 -35.70 11.05 14.21
CA LYS A 203 -34.28 10.68 14.12
C LYS A 203 -34.04 9.93 12.82
N THR A 204 -33.28 10.53 11.92
CA THR A 204 -32.89 9.87 10.67
C THR A 204 -31.50 9.26 10.81
N ILE A 205 -31.36 7.97 10.47
CA ILE A 205 -30.11 7.23 10.55
C ILE A 205 -29.59 6.97 9.13
N TYR A 206 -28.48 7.60 8.78
CA TYR A 206 -27.84 7.44 7.47
C TYR A 206 -26.72 6.41 7.56
N PHE A 207 -26.97 5.22 7.03
CA PHE A 207 -25.93 4.21 6.93
C PHE A 207 -24.85 4.62 5.91
N PRO A 208 -23.57 4.32 6.19
CA PRO A 208 -22.51 4.47 5.21
C PRO A 208 -22.74 3.53 4.02
N LYS A 209 -22.18 3.88 2.85
CA LYS A 209 -22.09 2.92 1.74
C LYS A 209 -21.10 1.83 2.12
N GLN A 210 -21.46 0.56 1.98
CA GLN A 210 -20.68 -0.55 2.52
C GLN A 210 -20.31 -1.58 1.47
N ALA A 211 -19.08 -2.06 1.51
CA ALA A 211 -18.56 -3.12 0.64
C ALA A 211 -17.73 -4.10 1.45
N VAL A 212 -17.73 -5.37 1.03
CA VAL A 212 -16.88 -6.39 1.64
C VAL A 212 -15.89 -6.96 0.64
N LEU A 213 -14.64 -7.01 1.07
CA LEU A 213 -13.49 -7.44 0.31
C LEU A 213 -13.01 -8.77 0.88
N TYR A 214 -13.35 -9.85 0.18
CA TYR A 214 -12.86 -11.18 0.51
C TYR A 214 -11.42 -11.34 0.01
N LEU A 215 -10.50 -11.61 0.95
CA LEU A 215 -9.07 -11.64 0.67
C LEU A 215 -8.60 -13.01 0.17
N GLU A 216 -9.34 -14.06 0.54
CA GLU A 216 -9.10 -15.43 0.10
C GLU A 216 -10.15 -15.87 -0.91
N GLU A 217 -9.72 -16.67 -1.89
CA GLU A 217 -10.61 -17.19 -2.92
C GLU A 217 -11.49 -18.30 -2.31
N ARG A 218 -12.76 -17.98 -2.04
CA ARG A 218 -13.76 -18.96 -1.64
C ARG A 218 -14.62 -19.38 -2.82
N LYS A 219 -14.97 -20.67 -2.86
CA LYS A 219 -16.08 -21.13 -3.68
C LYS A 219 -17.37 -20.49 -3.13
N ASN A 220 -18.17 -19.89 -4.00
CA ASN A 220 -19.50 -19.32 -3.69
C ASN A 220 -19.50 -18.05 -2.83
N VAL A 221 -18.62 -17.08 -3.11
CA VAL A 221 -18.81 -15.71 -2.58
C VAL A 221 -20.06 -15.09 -3.23
N PRO A 222 -21.06 -14.67 -2.45
CA PRO A 222 -22.26 -14.03 -3.01
C PRO A 222 -21.94 -12.62 -3.53
N GLU A 223 -22.51 -12.25 -4.68
CA GLU A 223 -22.41 -10.88 -5.22
C GLU A 223 -23.17 -9.86 -4.34
N GLU A 224 -24.23 -10.32 -3.67
CA GLU A 224 -25.06 -9.52 -2.78
C GLU A 224 -25.29 -10.23 -1.44
N LEU A 225 -25.24 -9.47 -0.35
CA LEU A 225 -25.68 -9.94 0.95
C LEU A 225 -27.14 -9.54 1.20
N LYS A 226 -27.96 -10.51 1.62
CA LYS A 226 -29.40 -10.32 1.85
C LYS A 226 -29.73 -10.55 3.33
N MET A 227 -30.26 -9.52 3.98
CA MET A 227 -30.77 -9.62 5.36
C MET A 227 -32.26 -9.36 5.35
N ARG A 228 -33.00 -10.11 6.18
CA ARG A 228 -34.39 -9.79 6.52
C ARG A 228 -34.48 -9.57 8.03
N ILE A 229 -34.86 -8.36 8.43
CA ILE A 229 -35.14 -8.00 9.82
C ILE A 229 -36.66 -8.10 10.02
N VAL A 230 -37.09 -8.88 11.00
CA VAL A 230 -38.50 -9.08 11.34
C VAL A 230 -38.72 -8.58 12.76
N PHE A 231 -39.64 -7.64 12.93
CA PHE A 231 -40.01 -7.10 14.23
C PHE A 231 -41.19 -7.88 14.83
N PRO A 232 -41.32 -7.92 16.17
CA PRO A 232 -42.46 -8.55 16.81
C PRO A 232 -43.76 -7.80 16.49
N ILE A 233 -44.84 -8.57 16.34
CA ILE A 233 -46.19 -8.01 16.30
C ILE A 233 -46.56 -7.62 17.73
N THR A 234 -46.98 -6.37 17.90
CA THR A 234 -47.49 -5.88 19.18
C THR A 234 -49.02 -5.83 19.14
N ASP A 235 -49.66 -5.60 20.28
CA ASP A 235 -51.11 -5.35 20.37
C ASP A 235 -51.56 -4.14 19.53
N LYS A 236 -50.61 -3.30 19.11
CA LYS A 236 -50.80 -2.14 18.21
C LYS A 236 -50.48 -2.46 16.74
N GLY A 237 -50.24 -3.71 16.40
CA GLY A 237 -49.88 -4.19 15.06
C GLY A 237 -48.37 -4.37 14.85
N GLU A 238 -47.98 -4.55 13.58
CA GLU A 238 -46.58 -4.67 13.15
C GLU A 238 -45.81 -3.40 13.51
N GLN A 239 -44.66 -3.55 14.17
CA GLN A 239 -43.72 -2.43 14.34
C GLN A 239 -43.10 -2.07 13.00
N LYS A 240 -43.05 -0.77 12.69
CA LYS A 240 -42.47 -0.21 11.48
C LYS A 240 -41.61 0.99 11.83
N PHE A 241 -40.49 1.17 11.13
CA PHE A 241 -39.82 2.47 11.06
C PHE A 241 -40.64 3.38 10.13
N ILE A 242 -40.78 4.65 10.52
CA ILE A 242 -41.50 5.68 9.76
C ILE A 242 -40.51 6.43 8.88
#